data_AF-A0A7V5JF78-F1
#
_entry.id   AF-A0A7V5JF78-F1
#
_cell.length_a   1.000
_cell.length_b   1.000
_cell.length_c   1.000
_cell.angle_alpha   90.00
_cell.angle_beta   90.00
_cell.angle_gamma   90.00
#
_symmetry.space_group_name_H-M   'P 1'
#
loop_
_entity.id
_entity.type
_entity.pdbx_description
1 polymer ?
#
loop_
_entity_poly.entity_id
_entity_poly.type
_entity_poly.pdbx_seq_one_letter_code
_entity_poly.pdbx_strand_id
1 'polypeptide(L)'
;MAEAIGADRLIYQDLDDLIEAVRYGNPEIERFDTSVFNGDYVTGDVDDDYLDHLQACRNDKARQARRDAEAEEVIELHNTA
;
A
#
# COMPACT_ATOMS: atom_id res chain seq x y z
N MET A 1 2.95 4.18 -17.53
CA MET A 1 3.02 2.92 -16.76
C MET A 1 3.64 1.79 -17.57
N ALA A 2 3.08 1.37 -18.70
CA ALA A 2 3.66 0.30 -19.53
C ALA A 2 5.16 0.52 -19.85
N GLU A 3 5.50 1.70 -20.35
CA GLU A 3 6.90 2.09 -20.62
C GLU A 3 7.77 2.11 -19.35
N ALA A 4 7.24 2.62 -18.24
CA ALA A 4 7.96 2.70 -16.96
C ALA A 4 8.36 1.32 -16.41
N ILE A 5 7.61 0.28 -16.77
CA ILE A 5 7.92 -1.12 -16.41
C ILE A 5 8.53 -1.92 -17.58
N GLY A 6 8.77 -1.29 -18.73
CA GLY A 6 9.34 -1.92 -19.91
C GLY A 6 8.42 -2.93 -20.63
N ALA A 7 7.10 -2.80 -20.49
CA ALA A 7 6.13 -3.69 -21.13
C ALA A 7 5.69 -3.18 -22.50
N ASP A 8 5.60 -4.07 -23.49
CA ASP A 8 5.07 -3.76 -24.83
C ASP A 8 3.59 -3.37 -24.81
N ARG A 9 2.83 -3.99 -23.89
CA ARG A 9 1.42 -3.72 -23.67
C ARG A 9 1.09 -3.83 -22.19
N LEU A 10 0.13 -3.01 -21.78
CA LEU A 10 -0.44 -3.02 -20.43
C LEU A 10 -1.95 -2.86 -20.57
N ILE A 11 -2.68 -3.68 -19.83
CA ILE A 11 -4.13 -3.62 -19.73
C ILE A 11 -4.50 -3.70 -18.25
N TYR A 12 -5.50 -2.92 -17.86
CA TYR A 12 -6.13 -2.98 -16.56
C TYR A 12 -7.56 -3.50 -16.74
N GLN A 13 -8.06 -4.22 -15.75
CA GLN A 13 -9.48 -4.57 -15.68
C GLN A 13 -10.29 -3.33 -15.31
N ASP A 14 -11.49 -3.20 -15.88
CA ASP A 14 -12.43 -2.16 -15.47
C ASP A 14 -12.95 -2.43 -14.05
N LEU A 15 -13.09 -1.38 -13.24
CA LEU A 15 -13.51 -1.51 -11.84
C LEU A 15 -14.92 -2.13 -11.73
N ASP A 16 -15.83 -1.74 -12.62
CA ASP A 16 -17.19 -2.29 -12.66
C ASP A 16 -17.18 -3.80 -12.99
N ASP A 17 -16.33 -4.22 -13.91
CA ASP A 17 -16.15 -5.64 -14.25
C ASP A 17 -15.59 -6.44 -13.07
N LEU A 18 -14.68 -5.86 -12.30
CA LEU A 18 -14.16 -6.47 -11.07
C LEU A 18 -15.26 -6.63 -10.01
N ILE A 19 -16.09 -5.60 -9.82
CA ILE A 19 -17.21 -5.63 -8.87
C ILE A 19 -18.21 -6.73 -9.24
N GLU A 20 -18.61 -6.79 -10.51
CA GLU A 20 -19.56 -7.80 -11.00
C GLU A 20 -18.98 -9.22 -10.91
N ALA A 21 -17.70 -9.40 -11.23
CA ALA A 21 -17.03 -10.69 -11.10
C ALA A 21 -17.04 -11.22 -9.66
N VAL A 22 -16.84 -10.36 -8.67
CA VAL A 22 -16.90 -10.76 -7.24
C VAL A 22 -18.34 -10.96 -6.79
N ARG A 23 -19.26 -10.07 -7.19
CA ARG A 23 -20.69 -10.15 -6.84
C ARG A 23 -21.36 -11.42 -7.36
N TYR A 24 -20.85 -12.01 -8.45
CA TYR A 24 -21.31 -13.32 -8.92
C TYR A 24 -21.29 -14.40 -7.82
N GLY A 25 -20.31 -14.35 -6.91
CA GLY A 25 -20.21 -15.30 -5.79
C GLY A 25 -21.24 -15.06 -4.68
N ASN A 26 -21.70 -13.82 -4.50
CA ASN A 26 -22.78 -13.48 -3.58
C ASN A 26 -23.52 -12.20 -4.04
N PRO A 27 -24.69 -12.34 -4.69
CA PRO A 27 -25.47 -11.21 -5.19
C PRO A 27 -26.04 -10.28 -4.11
N GLU A 28 -26.07 -10.70 -2.84
CA GLU A 28 -26.57 -9.88 -1.73
C GLU A 28 -25.61 -8.74 -1.35
N ILE A 29 -24.37 -8.79 -1.82
CA ILE A 29 -23.38 -7.73 -1.54
C ILE A 29 -23.63 -6.53 -2.46
N GLU A 30 -24.14 -5.45 -1.87
CA GLU A 30 -24.51 -4.23 -2.59
C GLU A 30 -23.31 -3.29 -2.88
N ARG A 31 -22.30 -3.26 -2.00
CA ARG A 31 -21.14 -2.38 -2.15
C ARG A 31 -19.87 -3.03 -1.62
N PHE A 32 -18.75 -2.74 -2.28
CA PHE A 32 -17.41 -3.15 -1.89
C PHE A 32 -16.59 -1.93 -1.51
N ASP A 33 -15.66 -2.09 -0.57
CA ASP A 33 -14.59 -1.12 -0.39
C ASP A 33 -13.69 -1.17 -1.63
N THR A 34 -13.72 -0.08 -2.39
CA THR A 34 -12.96 0.10 -3.64
C THR A 34 -12.08 1.34 -3.56
N SER A 35 -11.83 1.84 -2.34
CA SER A 35 -11.16 3.10 -2.05
C SER A 35 -9.79 3.23 -2.73
N VAL A 36 -9.03 2.13 -2.82
CA VAL A 36 -7.73 2.11 -3.49
C VAL A 36 -7.80 2.28 -5.02
N PHE A 37 -8.98 2.06 -5.62
CA PHE A 37 -9.21 2.18 -7.05
C PHE A 37 -9.88 3.51 -7.42
N ASN A 38 -10.83 4.00 -6.61
CA ASN A 38 -11.66 5.18 -6.92
C ASN A 38 -11.53 6.34 -5.93
N GLY A 39 -10.76 6.18 -4.84
CA GLY A 39 -10.60 7.19 -3.79
C GLY A 39 -11.79 7.34 -2.84
N ASP A 40 -12.82 6.51 -2.96
CA ASP A 40 -14.02 6.56 -2.12
C ASP A 40 -13.83 5.71 -0.85
N TYR A 41 -13.29 6.35 0.20
CA TYR A 41 -13.08 5.74 1.51
C TYR A 41 -14.39 5.71 2.31
N VAL A 42 -14.88 4.51 2.62
CA VAL A 42 -16.17 4.28 3.29
C VAL A 42 -16.26 4.93 4.68
N THR A 43 -15.14 5.17 5.35
CA THR A 43 -15.10 5.81 6.68
C THR A 43 -15.31 7.32 6.65
N GLY A 44 -15.11 7.97 5.50
CA GLY A 44 -15.37 9.39 5.29
C GLY A 44 -14.42 10.35 6.01
N ASP A 45 -13.39 9.85 6.68
CA ASP A 45 -12.40 10.59 7.46
C ASP A 45 -10.97 10.47 6.90
N VAL A 46 -10.84 9.93 5.69
CA VAL A 46 -9.56 9.84 4.97
C VAL A 46 -9.42 11.07 4.09
N ASP A 47 -8.53 11.97 4.51
CA ASP A 47 -8.15 13.19 3.79
C ASP A 47 -6.64 13.24 3.53
N ASP A 48 -6.20 14.29 2.82
CA ASP A 48 -4.79 14.50 2.47
C ASP A 48 -3.92 14.64 3.74
N ASP A 49 -4.42 15.33 4.77
CA ASP A 49 -3.71 15.53 6.04
C ASP A 49 -3.46 14.18 6.75
N TYR A 50 -4.45 13.28 6.76
CA TYR A 50 -4.31 11.93 7.28
C TYR A 50 -3.26 11.13 6.51
N LEU A 51 -3.27 11.19 5.18
CA LEU A 51 -2.30 10.48 4.34
C LEU A 51 -0.88 11.01 4.52
N ASP A 52 -0.71 12.33 4.66
CA ASP A 52 0.57 12.98 4.95
C ASP A 52 1.11 12.56 6.33
N HIS A 53 0.24 12.52 7.34
CA HIS A 53 0.63 12.03 8.66
C HIS A 53 1.10 10.56 8.61
N LEU A 54 0.39 9.71 7.87
CA LEU A 54 0.77 8.31 7.69
C LEU A 54 2.12 8.17 6.96
N GLN A 55 2.37 9.00 5.95
CA GLN A 55 3.66 9.04 5.25
C GLN A 55 4.80 9.46 6.18
N ALA A 56 4.61 10.49 7.00
CA ALA A 56 5.60 10.92 7.99
C ALA A 56 5.94 9.78 8.98
N CYS A 57 4.92 9.12 9.52
CA CYS A 57 5.10 7.99 10.42
C CYS A 57 5.89 6.83 9.77
N ARG A 58 5.65 6.54 8.48
CA ARG A 58 6.40 5.51 7.74
C ARG A 58 7.87 5.89 7.57
N ASN A 59 8.15 7.16 7.27
CA ASN A 59 9.52 7.65 7.11
C ASN A 59 10.31 7.53 8.42
N ASP A 60 9.69 7.87 9.55
CA ASP A 60 10.35 7.77 10.87
C ASP A 60 10.63 6.32 11.25
N LYS A 61 9.67 5.41 11.01
CA LYS A 61 9.88 3.97 11.20
C LYS A 61 11.02 3.43 10.35
N ALA A 62 11.12 3.84 9.08
CA ALA A 62 12.21 3.40 8.20
C ALA A 62 13.58 3.91 8.67
N ARG A 63 13.65 5.14 9.19
CA ARG A 63 14.88 5.68 9.79
C ARG A 63 15.28 4.92 11.06
N GLN A 64 14.31 4.62 11.92
CA GLN A 64 14.58 3.86 13.14
C GLN A 64 15.09 2.46 12.81
N ALA A 65 14.43 1.74 11.90
CA ALA A 65 14.85 0.40 11.48
C ALA A 65 16.29 0.37 10.93
N ARG A 66 16.72 1.41 10.19
CA ARG A 66 18.11 1.53 9.74
C ARG A 66 19.09 1.72 10.90
N ARG A 67 18.75 2.58 11.86
CA ARG A 67 19.58 2.80 13.06
C ARG A 67 19.71 1.54 13.89
N ASP A 68 18.63 0.78 14.03
CA ASP A 68 18.64 -0.47 14.79
C ASP A 68 19.51 -1.52 14.09
N ALA A 69 19.40 -1.64 12.77
CA ALA A 69 20.27 -2.54 11.97
C ALA A 69 21.75 -2.14 12.05
N GLU A 70 22.07 -0.85 11.97
CA GLU A 70 23.44 -0.34 12.15
C GLU A 70 23.98 -0.62 13.57
N ALA A 71 23.13 -0.50 14.59
CA ALA A 71 23.51 -0.80 15.98
C ALA A 71 23.77 -2.30 16.20
N GLU A 72 22.96 -3.18 15.61
CA GLU A 72 23.16 -4.64 15.66
C GLU A 72 24.48 -5.04 14.98
N GLU A 73 24.78 -4.51 13.79
CA GLU A 73 26.03 -4.79 13.07
C GLU A 73 27.28 -4.38 13.90
N VAL A 74 27.23 -3.23 14.55
CA VAL A 74 28.31 -2.76 15.44
C VAL A 74 28.48 -3.68 16.65
N ILE A 75 27.40 -4.20 17.23
CA ILE A 75 27.47 -5.12 18.38
C ILE A 75 28.08 -6.47 17.97
N GLU A 76 27.71 -7.02 16.80
CA GLU A 76 28.27 -8.29 16.30
C GLU A 76 29.80 -8.21 16.06
N LEU A 77 30.29 -7.07 15.55
CA LEU A 77 31.72 -6.82 15.32
C LEU A 77 32.57 -6.86 16.60
N HIS A 78 32.01 -6.51 17.76
CA HIS A 78 32.74 -6.51 19.03
C HIS A 78 32.72 -7.86 19.76
N ASN A 79 31.83 -8.79 19.37
CA ASN A 79 31.69 -10.11 20.01
C ASN A 79 32.50 -11.22 19.32
N THR A 80 33.21 -10.92 18.23
CA THR A 80 34.04 -11.87 17.46
C THR A 80 35.54 -11.80 17.79
N ALA A 81 35.91 -11.25 18.95
CA ALA A 81 37.29 -11.20 19.48
C ALA A 81 37.49 -12.09 20.70
#